data_AF-A0A3D2F6L5-F1
#
_entry.id   AF-A0A3D2F6L5-F1
#
_cell.length_a   1.000
_cell.length_b   1.000
_cell.length_c   1.000
_cell.angle_alpha   90.00
_cell.angle_beta   90.00
_cell.angle_gamma   90.00
#
_symmetry.space_group_name_H-M   'P 1'
#
loop_
_entity.id
_entity.type
_entity.pdbx_description
1 polymer ?
#
loop_
_entity_poly.entity_id
_entity_poly.type
_entity_poly.pdbx_seq_one_letter_code
_entity_poly.pdbx_strand_id
1 'polypeptide(L)' 'MISTLGVCYYPEHWDEAMWASDAERMVETGITWVRIGEFAWSRLEKVEGTFTFEWLDRAIAVLADAGLKVVMCTPTTT' A
#
# COMPACT_ATOMS: atom_id res chain seq x y z
N MET A 1 11.39 21.68 -10.94
CA MET A 1 10.54 20.54 -10.50
C MET A 1 9.57 21.06 -9.47
N ILE A 2 8.29 20.71 -9.59
CA ILE A 2 7.29 20.96 -8.54
C ILE A 2 7.40 19.83 -7.52
N SER A 3 7.43 20.14 -6.23
CA SER A 3 7.42 19.14 -5.17
C SER A 3 6.07 18.43 -5.08
N THR A 4 6.09 17.12 -4.87
CA THR A 4 4.88 16.29 -4.72
C THR A 4 4.75 15.74 -3.31
N LEU A 5 3.51 15.57 -2.82
CA LEU A 5 3.23 15.00 -1.50
C LEU A 5 3.05 13.48 -1.57
N GLY A 6 3.50 12.79 -0.53
CA GLY A 6 3.28 11.36 -0.33
C GLY A 6 2.86 11.02 1.10
N VAL A 7 2.37 9.79 1.29
CA VAL A 7 1.90 9.28 2.58
C VAL A 7 2.33 7.82 2.78
N CYS A 8 2.45 7.39 4.03
CA CYS A 8 2.57 5.98 4.38
C CYS A 8 1.16 5.40 4.50
N TYR A 9 0.90 4.29 3.81
CA TYR A 9 -0.36 3.57 3.91
C TYR A 9 -0.09 2.10 4.24
N TYR A 10 -0.93 1.54 5.11
CA TYR A 10 -0.80 0.17 5.60
C TYR A 10 -2.09 -0.59 5.26
N PRO A 11 -2.26 -1.04 3.99
CA PRO A 11 -3.45 -1.81 3.59
C PRO A 11 -3.70 -3.02 4.49
N GLU A 12 -2.63 -3.60 5.05
CA GLU A 12 -2.67 -4.71 6.02
C GLU A 12 -3.38 -4.39 7.34
N HIS A 13 -3.66 -3.12 7.65
CA HIS A 13 -4.37 -2.71 8.87
C HIS A 13 -5.85 -2.41 8.64
N TRP A 14 -6.32 -2.40 7.39
CA TRP A 14 -7.68 -2.01 7.04
C TRP A 14 -8.41 -3.12 6.29
N ASP A 15 -9.73 -3.13 6.40
CA ASP A 15 -10.57 -4.00 5.58
C ASP A 15 -10.45 -3.63 4.11
N GLU A 16 -10.40 -4.62 3.23
CA GLU A 16 -10.19 -4.44 1.78
C GLU A 16 -11.27 -3.54 1.14
N ALA A 17 -12.48 -3.53 1.69
CA ALA A 17 -13.57 -2.64 1.25
C ALA A 17 -13.27 -1.14 1.44
N MET A 18 -12.29 -0.78 2.28
CA MET A 18 -11.91 0.61 2.53
C MET A 18 -10.88 1.14 1.54
N TRP A 19 -10.08 0.27 0.92
CA TRP A 19 -8.89 0.68 0.16
C TRP A 19 -9.21 1.64 -0.99
N ALA A 20 -10.30 1.39 -1.72
CA ALA A 20 -10.71 2.24 -2.84
C ALA A 20 -11.11 3.65 -2.37
N SER A 21 -11.87 3.74 -1.27
CA SER A 21 -12.26 5.03 -0.69
C SER A 21 -11.06 5.78 -0.10
N ASP A 22 -10.13 5.06 0.53
CA ASP A 22 -8.89 5.66 1.01
C ASP A 22 -8.06 6.23 -0.15
N ALA A 23 -7.94 5.49 -1.25
CA ALA A 23 -7.22 5.93 -2.45
C ALA A 23 -7.88 7.17 -3.09
N GLU A 24 -9.22 7.19 -3.22
CA GLU A 24 -9.96 8.37 -3.69
C GLU A 24 -9.65 9.60 -2.81
N ARG A 25 -9.73 9.46 -1.48
CA ARG A 25 -9.47 10.55 -0.54
C ARG A 25 -8.01 11.04 -0.61
N MET A 26 -7.05 10.15 -0.85
CA MET A 26 -5.66 10.54 -1.08
C MET A 26 -5.55 11.41 -2.35
N VAL A 27 -6.19 11.01 -3.45
CA VAL A 27 -6.17 11.77 -4.70
C VAL A 27 -6.86 13.14 -4.53
N GLU A 28 -8.04 13.17 -3.90
CA GLU A 28 -8.79 14.42 -3.64
C GLU A 28 -8.00 15.42 -2.79
N THR A 29 -7.12 14.94 -1.91
CA THR A 29 -6.26 15.78 -1.06
C THR A 29 -4.94 16.18 -1.73
N GLY A 30 -4.69 15.73 -2.98
CA GLY A 30 -3.49 16.06 -3.74
C GLY A 30 -2.27 15.19 -3.43
N ILE A 31 -2.46 14.04 -2.74
CA ILE A 31 -1.41 13.04 -2.56
C ILE A 31 -1.19 12.33 -3.89
N THR A 32 0.08 12.07 -4.22
CA THR A 32 0.48 11.44 -5.49
C THR A 32 1.37 10.21 -5.30
N TRP A 33 1.97 10.05 -4.12
CA TRP A 33 2.83 8.94 -3.78
C TRP A 33 2.33 8.23 -2.52
N VAL A 34 2.35 6.90 -2.52
CA VAL A 34 1.99 6.09 -1.37
C VAL A 34 3.08 5.07 -1.11
N ARG A 35 3.57 5.03 0.12
CA ARG A 35 4.57 4.06 0.57
C ARG A 35 3.88 2.95 1.36
N ILE A 36 4.11 1.70 0.97
CA ILE A 36 3.45 0.51 1.56
C ILE A 36 4.45 -0.61 1.85
N GLY A 37 4.04 -1.58 2.66
CA GLY A 37 4.76 -2.84 2.85
C GLY A 37 5.94 -2.77 3.81
N GLU A 38 6.06 -1.72 4.63
CA GLU A 38 7.18 -1.57 5.58
C GLU A 38 7.17 -2.63 6.68
N PHE A 39 5.99 -2.95 7.23
CA PHE A 39 5.82 -3.87 8.37
C PHE A 39 4.99 -5.11 8.01
N ALA A 40 4.94 -5.45 6.72
CA ALA A 40 4.00 -6.46 6.20
C ALA A 40 4.50 -7.91 6.30
N TRP A 41 5.68 -8.20 6.87
CA TRP A 41 6.30 -9.54 6.83
C TRP A 41 5.38 -10.62 7.40
N SER A 42 4.79 -10.37 8.58
CA SER A 42 3.91 -11.33 9.25
C SER A 42 2.66 -11.69 8.46
N ARG A 43 2.25 -10.83 7.52
CA ARG A 43 1.12 -11.06 6.62
C ARG A 43 1.55 -11.65 5.27
N LEU A 44 2.80 -11.43 4.85
CA LEU A 44 3.36 -11.99 3.62
C LEU A 44 3.88 -13.41 3.83
N GLU A 45 4.55 -13.69 4.95
CA GLU A 45 5.13 -14.98 5.30
C GLU A 45 4.70 -15.35 6.74
N LYS A 46 3.45 -15.77 6.89
CA LYS A 46 2.91 -16.16 8.20
C LYS A 46 3.54 -17.46 8.73
N VAL A 47 3.95 -18.33 7.81
CA VAL A 47 4.66 -19.58 8.08
C VAL A 47 5.92 -19.56 7.23
N GLU A 48 7.07 -19.87 7.83
CA GLU A 48 8.37 -19.87 7.16
C GLU A 48 8.32 -20.64 5.83
N GLY A 49 8.79 -20.00 4.76
CA GLY A 49 8.81 -20.53 3.39
C GLY A 49 7.46 -20.50 2.67
N THR A 50 6.38 -20.03 3.30
CA THR A 50 5.04 -19.93 2.68
C THR A 50 4.63 -18.48 2.52
N PHE A 51 4.66 -18.00 1.27
CA PHE A 51 4.35 -16.62 0.94
C PHE A 51 2.93 -16.44 0.37
N THR A 52 2.24 -15.38 0.80
CA THR A 52 0.93 -14.96 0.29
C THR A 52 0.98 -13.50 -0.15
N PHE A 53 1.17 -13.27 -1.46
CA PHE A 53 1.32 -11.95 -2.07
C PHE A 53 0.02 -11.38 -2.63
N GLU A 54 -1.01 -12.20 -2.81
CA GLU A 54 -2.21 -11.85 -3.57
C GLU A 54 -2.95 -10.64 -2.98
N TRP A 55 -2.92 -10.46 -1.66
CA TRP A 55 -3.53 -9.29 -1.02
C TRP A 55 -2.75 -8.00 -1.31
N LEU A 56 -1.42 -8.08 -1.38
CA LEU A 56 -0.56 -6.95 -1.66
C LEU A 56 -0.71 -6.54 -3.14
N ASP A 57 -0.81 -7.52 -4.05
CA ASP A 57 -1.08 -7.28 -5.46
C ASP A 57 -2.39 -6.51 -5.65
N ARG A 58 -3.46 -6.91 -4.93
CA ARG A 58 -4.75 -6.20 -4.96
C ARG A 58 -4.64 -4.78 -4.38
N ALA A 59 -3.92 -4.60 -3.27
CA ALA A 59 -3.71 -3.26 -2.71
C ALA A 59 -2.95 -2.35 -3.67
N ILE A 60 -1.90 -2.86 -4.33
CA ILE A 60 -1.14 -2.13 -5.35
C ILE A 60 -2.04 -1.76 -6.53
N ALA A 61 -2.88 -2.69 -7.01
CA ALA A 61 -3.80 -2.45 -8.10
C ALA A 61 -4.80 -1.33 -7.76
N VAL A 62 -5.42 -1.36 -6.58
CA VAL A 62 -6.35 -0.31 -6.12
C VAL A 62 -5.68 1.07 -6.10
N LEU A 63 -4.47 1.16 -5.56
CA LEU A 63 -3.72 2.43 -5.51
C LEU A 63 -3.34 2.91 -6.91
N ALA A 64 -2.86 2.00 -7.77
CA ALA A 64 -2.46 2.32 -9.13
C ALA A 64 -3.64 2.74 -10.02
N ASP A 65 -4.79 2.07 -9.89
CA ASP A 65 -6.02 2.39 -10.62
C ASP A 65 -6.58 3.77 -10.23
N ALA A 66 -6.37 4.20 -8.98
CA ALA A 66 -6.65 5.57 -8.53
C ALA A 66 -5.63 6.61 -9.04
N GLY A 67 -4.55 6.19 -9.72
CA GLY A 67 -3.50 7.05 -10.24
C GLY A 67 -2.40 7.41 -9.24
N LEU A 68 -2.33 6.72 -8.10
CA LEU A 68 -1.27 6.91 -7.10
C LEU A 68 -0.02 6.13 -7.50
N LYS A 69 1.16 6.71 -7.23
CA LYS A 69 2.44 6.05 -7.45
C LYS A 69 2.88 5.33 -6.18
N VAL A 70 3.24 4.05 -6.31
CA VAL A 70 3.61 3.22 -5.15
C VAL A 70 5.12 3.20 -4.93
N VAL A 71 5.54 3.46 -3.69
CA VAL A 71 6.90 3.20 -3.18
C VAL A 71 6.85 1.92 -2.37
N MET A 72 7.39 0.83 -2.93
CA MET A 72 7.39 -0.47 -2.26
C MET A 72 8.56 -0.58 -1.29
N CYS A 73 8.27 -0.91 -0.03
CA CYS A 73 9.29 -1.22 0.96
C CYS A 73 9.68 -2.71 0.93
N THR A 74 10.88 -3.03 1.39
CA THR A 74 11.24 -4.39 1.78
C THR A 74 10.79 -4.60 3.24
N PRO A 75 9.92 -5.57 3.55
CA PRO A 75 9.24 -5.70 4.85
C PRO A 75 10.14 -6.25 5.97
N THR A 76 11.43 -5.90 6.02
CA THR A 76 12.40 -6.50 6.96
C THR A 76 12.42 -5.84 8.34
N THR A 77 11.70 -4.72 8.52
CA THR A 77 11.53 -4.06 9.82
C THR A 77 10.20 -4.56 10.42
N THR A 78 10.24 -5.09 11.64
CA THR A 78 9.05 -5.54 12.40
C THR A 78 9.05 -4.94 13.78
#